data_AF-A0A243S891-F1
#
_entry.id   AF-A0A243S891-F1
#
_cell.length_a   1.000
_cell.length_b   1.000
_cell.length_c   1.000
_cell.angle_alpha   90.00
_cell.angle_beta   90.00
_cell.angle_gamma   90.00
#
_symmetry.space_group_name_H-M   'P 1'
#
loop_
_entity.id
_entity.type
_entity.pdbx_description
1 polymer ?
#
loop_
_entity_poly.entity_id
_entity_poly.type
_entity_poly.pdbx_seq_one_letter_code
_entity_poly.pdbx_strand_id
1 'polypeptide(L)' 'MAELLNGVLWALGMLRSRSNSRDAGEPVPVEGDYTAALKGLDRLPARVRAVQNAVICSHASAGGTPRRLAT' A
#
# COMPACT_ATOMS: atom_id res chain seq x y z
N MET A 1 -14.48 -6.90 0.78
CA MET A 1 -14.30 -5.72 1.65
C MET A 1 -13.19 -5.92 2.67
N ALA A 2 -13.25 -6.99 3.48
CA ALA A 2 -12.21 -7.30 4.48
C ALA A 2 -10.81 -7.48 3.85
N GLU A 3 -10.71 -8.16 2.71
CA GLU A 3 -9.42 -8.35 2.01
C GLU A 3 -8.80 -7.03 1.51
N LEU A 4 -9.63 -6.08 1.11
CA LEU A 4 -9.18 -4.77 0.65
C LEU A 4 -8.67 -3.91 1.81
N LEU A 5 -9.36 -3.94 2.95
CA LEU A 5 -8.87 -3.32 4.20
C LEU A 5 -7.58 -3.97 4.69
N ASN A 6 -7.47 -5.29 4.58
CA ASN A 6 -6.24 -6.03 4.92
C ASN A 6 -5.08 -5.60 4.01
N GLY A 7 -5.33 -5.38 2.72
CA GLY A 7 -4.35 -4.83 1.78
C GLY A 7 -3.83 -3.45 2.17
N VAL A 8 -4.71 -2.55 2.60
CA VAL A 8 -4.32 -1.20 3.08
C VAL A 8 -3.50 -1.28 4.37
N LEU A 9 -3.92 -2.08 5.34
CA LEU A 9 -3.19 -2.28 6.60
C LEU A 9 -1.82 -2.92 6.36
N TRP A 10 -1.75 -3.84 5.42
CA TRP A 10 -0.50 -4.47 5.02
C TRP A 10 0.45 -3.47 4.35
N ALA A 11 -0.03 -2.62 3.44
CA ALA A 11 0.76 -1.55 2.84
C ALA A 11 1.28 -0.54 3.88
N LEU A 12 0.46 -0.19 4.88
CA LEU A 12 0.88 0.62 6.02
C LEU A 12 1.96 -0.07 6.86
N GLY A 13 1.81 -1.38 7.08
CA GLY A 13 2.81 -2.21 7.74
C GLY A 13 4.16 -2.15 7.02
N MET A 14 4.14 -2.39 5.70
CA MET A 14 5.34 -2.32 4.83
C MET A 14 6.02 -0.96 4.86
N LEU A 15 5.26 0.14 4.84
CA LEU A 15 5.81 1.51 4.96
C LEU A 15 6.54 1.73 6.29
N ARG A 16 5.98 1.21 7.39
CA ARG A 16 6.54 1.38 8.73
C ARG A 16 7.76 0.48 8.96
N SER A 17 7.67 -0.78 8.58
CA SER A 17 8.72 -1.79 8.83
C SER A 17 9.81 -1.80 7.77
N ARG A 18 9.58 -1.18 6.60
CA ARG A 18 10.40 -1.30 5.39
C ARG A 18 10.65 -2.77 5.00
N SER A 19 9.70 -3.64 5.30
CA SER A 19 9.82 -5.09 5.13
C SER A 19 8.51 -5.68 4.60
N ASN A 20 8.59 -6.52 3.58
CA ASN A 20 7.44 -7.23 3.03
C ASN A 20 7.20 -8.52 3.83
N SER A 21 6.17 -8.52 4.68
CA SER A 21 5.85 -9.66 5.55
C SER A 21 5.21 -10.87 4.85
N ARG A 22 4.93 -10.80 3.55
CA ARG A 22 4.44 -11.94 2.77
C ARG A 22 5.56 -12.74 2.11
N ASP A 23 6.72 -12.14 1.95
CA ASP A 23 7.86 -12.79 1.33
C ASP A 23 8.79 -13.39 2.39
N ALA A 24 9.24 -14.62 2.15
CA ALA A 24 10.19 -15.28 3.02
C ALA A 24 11.50 -14.49 3.07
N GLY A 25 11.91 -14.08 4.27
CA GLY A 25 13.12 -13.28 4.49
C GLY A 25 12.90 -11.77 4.56
N GLU A 26 11.64 -11.30 4.51
CA GLU A 26 11.28 -9.90 4.76
C GLU A 26 12.07 -8.88 3.90
N PRO A 27 12.13 -9.05 2.56
CA PRO A 27 12.86 -8.14 1.69
C PRO A 27 12.29 -6.72 1.74
N VAL A 28 13.13 -5.74 1.39
CA VAL A 28 12.69 -4.35 1.28
C VAL A 28 11.57 -4.25 0.23
N PRO A 29 10.37 -3.76 0.60
CA PRO A 29 9.22 -3.72 -0.29
C PRO A 29 9.54 -2.90 -1.54
N VAL A 30 9.22 -3.47 -2.69
CA VAL A 30 9.34 -2.78 -3.98
C VAL A 30 8.00 -2.18 -4.39
N GLU A 31 8.01 -1.28 -5.37
CA GLU A 31 6.79 -0.59 -5.84
C GLU A 31 5.64 -1.55 -6.20
N GLY A 32 5.97 -2.72 -6.78
CA GLY A 32 5.00 -3.75 -7.13
C GLY A 32 4.26 -4.37 -5.94
N ASP A 33 4.89 -4.47 -4.77
CA ASP A 33 4.27 -5.03 -3.56
C ASP A 33 3.15 -4.13 -3.05
N TYR A 34 3.38 -2.82 -3.09
CA TYR A 34 2.39 -1.82 -2.74
C TYR A 34 1.25 -1.76 -3.76
N THR A 35 1.54 -1.84 -5.07
CA THR A 35 0.49 -1.93 -6.09
C THR A 35 -0.37 -3.18 -5.91
N ALA A 36 0.24 -4.33 -5.59
CA ALA A 36 -0.49 -5.56 -5.29
C ALA A 36 -1.35 -5.45 -4.02
N ALA A 37 -0.81 -4.83 -2.96
CA ALA A 37 -1.53 -4.58 -1.71
C ALA A 37 -2.74 -3.66 -1.88
N LEU A 38 -2.65 -2.69 -2.79
CA LEU A 38 -3.64 -1.65 -3.02
C LEU A 38 -4.54 -1.93 -4.26
N LYS A 39 -4.48 -3.13 -4.81
CA LYS A 39 -5.29 -3.52 -5.98
C LYS A 39 -6.78 -3.57 -5.63
N GLY A 40 -7.62 -2.98 -6.47
CA GLY A 40 -9.08 -3.05 -6.34
C GLY A 40 -9.70 -2.11 -5.30
N LEU A 41 -8.90 -1.17 -4.74
CA LEU A 41 -9.38 -0.18 -3.77
C LEU A 41 -10.29 0.88 -4.40
N ASP A 42 -10.32 1.00 -5.74
CA ASP A 42 -11.28 1.82 -6.49
C ASP A 42 -12.74 1.45 -6.16
N ARG A 43 -12.96 0.20 -5.73
CA ARG A 43 -14.28 -0.34 -5.36
C ARG A 43 -14.71 -0.02 -3.94
N LEU A 44 -13.90 0.73 -3.18
CA LEU A 44 -14.17 0.99 -1.76
C LEU A 44 -14.96 2.27 -1.49
N PRO A 45 -15.69 2.32 -0.35
CA PRO A 45 -16.34 3.53 0.13
C PRO A 45 -15.34 4.70 0.29
N ALA A 46 -15.81 5.92 0.06
CA ALA A 46 -14.99 7.14 -0.02
C ALA A 46 -14.02 7.36 1.17
N ARG A 47 -14.40 6.95 2.39
CA ARG A 47 -13.53 7.05 3.58
C ARG A 47 -12.26 6.20 3.45
N VAL A 48 -12.32 5.05 2.79
CA VAL A 48 -11.17 4.17 2.62
C VAL A 48 -10.23 4.68 1.51
N ARG A 49 -10.77 5.33 0.48
CA ARG A 49 -9.95 6.05 -0.50
C ARG A 49 -9.13 7.19 0.12
N ALA A 50 -9.65 7.85 1.17
CA ALA A 50 -8.88 8.86 1.89
C ALA A 50 -7.64 8.26 2.57
N VAL A 51 -7.76 7.05 3.13
CA VAL A 51 -6.63 6.30 3.69
C VAL A 51 -5.65 5.88 2.60
N GLN A 52 -6.14 5.40 1.45
CA GLN A 52 -5.29 5.12 0.28
C GLN A 52 -4.47 6.34 -0.13
N ASN A 53 -5.09 7.51 -0.26
CA ASN A 53 -4.39 8.74 -0.60
C ASN A 53 -3.34 9.12 0.46
N ALA A 54 -3.65 8.96 1.75
CA ALA A 54 -2.68 9.22 2.82
C ALA A 54 -1.46 8.28 2.72
N VAL A 55 -1.69 7.01 2.39
CA VAL A 55 -0.63 6.01 2.17
C VAL A 55 0.22 6.36 0.95
N ILE A 56 -0.39 6.70 -0.18
CA ILE A 56 0.32 7.10 -1.41
C ILE A 56 1.14 8.37 -1.15
N CYS A 57 0.56 9.38 -0.50
CA CYS A 57 1.27 10.60 -0.15
C CYS A 57 2.43 10.32 0.81
N SER A 58 2.24 9.49 1.83
CA SER A 58 3.32 9.12 2.76
C SER A 58 4.44 8.35 2.07
N HIS A 59 4.12 7.47 1.12
CA HIS A 59 5.11 6.78 0.31
C HIS A 59 5.88 7.75 -0.59
N ALA A 60 5.17 8.69 -1.23
CA ALA A 60 5.78 9.73 -2.04
C ALA A 60 6.74 10.63 -1.21
N SER A 61 6.33 11.02 -0.01
CA SER A 61 7.16 11.79 0.92
C SER A 61 8.38 11.02 1.42
N ALA A 62 8.34 9.68 1.41
CA ALA A 62 9.48 8.82 1.74
C ALA A 62 10.47 8.62 0.56
N GLY A 63 10.26 9.31 -0.58
CA GLY A 63 11.09 9.21 -1.78
C GLY A 63 10.60 8.15 -2.80
N GLY A 64 9.46 7.52 -2.54
CA GLY A 64 8.80 6.62 -3.49
C GLY A 64 8.10 7.38 -4.62
N THR A 65 7.88 6.75 -5.78
CA THR A 65 7.20 7.41 -6.89
C THR A 65 5.69 7.13 -6.83
N PRO A 66 4.82 8.15 -6.77
CA PRO A 66 3.37 7.94 -6.64
C PRO A 66 2.69 7.40 -7.92
N ARG A 67 3.39 7.39 -9.06
CA ARG A 67 2.80 7.17 -10.39
C ARG A 67 2.37 5.72 -10.66
N ARG A 68 2.83 4.70 -9.91
CA ARG A 68 2.39 3.29 -10.10
C ARG A 68 1.51 2.72 -8.99
N LEU A 69 1.18 3.51 -7.97
CA LEU A 69 0.35 3.06 -6.85
C LEU A 69 -1.16 3.28 -7.06
N ALA A 70 -1.54 4.07 -8.07
CA ALA A 70 -2.92 4.51 -8.30
C ALA A 70 -3.64 3.81 -9.47
N THR A 71 -3.02 2.80 -10.09
CA THR A 71 -3.62 1.94 -11.14
C THR A 71 -4.08 0.61 -10.56
#